data_AF-A0A843G0D5-F1
#
_entry.id   AF-A0A843G0D5-F1
#
_cell.length_a   1.000
_cell.length_b   1.000
_cell.length_c   1.000
_cell.angle_alpha   90.00
_cell.angle_beta   90.00
_cell.angle_gamma   90.00
#
_symmetry.space_group_name_H-M   'P 1'
#
loop_
_entity.id
_entity.type
_entity.pdbx_description
1 polymer ?
#
loop_
_entity_poly.entity_id
_entity_poly.type
_entity_poly.pdbx_seq_one_letter_code
_entity_poly.pdbx_strand_id
1 'polypeptide(L)'
;MALDYFEVECREESGRLAYKDIAADVLQDLDLIKVVSKLYIRIDLDFPFFFAAGVLRKMPPPVKISDFAGVMVRDGKIVLDITDERY
;
A
#
# COMPACT_ATOMS: atom_id res chain seq x y z
N MET A 1 0.03 9.59 7.20
CA MET A 1 1.35 9.32 6.60
C MET A 1 1.23 9.50 5.11
N ALA A 2 2.00 10.40 4.51
CA ALA A 2 1.98 10.66 3.08
C ALA A 2 2.78 9.59 2.30
N LEU A 3 2.56 9.49 0.99
CA LEU A 3 3.44 8.77 0.07
C LEU A 3 4.88 9.31 0.19
N ASP A 4 5.88 8.44 0.06
CA ASP A 4 7.29 8.82 0.09
C ASP A 4 7.66 9.66 -1.16
N TYR A 5 6.91 9.47 -2.24
CA TYR A 5 6.99 10.26 -3.46
C TYR A 5 5.64 10.23 -4.17
N PHE A 6 5.10 11.41 -4.50
CA PHE A 6 3.87 11.56 -5.27
C PHE A 6 3.99 12.73 -6.24
N GLU A 7 4.06 12.41 -7.52
CA GLU A 7 4.17 13.40 -8.58
C GLU A 7 3.22 13.07 -9.73
N VAL A 8 2.60 14.13 -10.26
CA VAL A 8 1.83 14.10 -11.48
C VAL A 8 2.51 15.05 -12.45
N GLU A 9 2.92 14.54 -13.60
CA GLU A 9 3.47 15.28 -14.72
C GLU A 9 2.39 15.42 -15.79
N CYS A 10 2.07 16.66 -16.13
CA CYS A 10 1.17 17.00 -17.22
C CYS A 10 1.64 18.31 -17.83
N ARG A 11 1.51 18.45 -19.16
CA ARG A 11 1.92 19.67 -19.87
C ARG A 11 1.06 20.87 -19.45
N GLU A 12 -0.25 20.64 -19.28
CA GLU A 12 -1.18 21.64 -18.78
C GLU A 12 -1.20 21.64 -17.24
N GLU A 13 -0.93 22.80 -16.65
CA GLU A 13 -0.94 22.98 -15.19
C GLU A 13 -2.29 22.65 -14.55
N SER A 14 -3.40 23.01 -15.21
CA SER A 14 -4.75 22.67 -14.76
C SER A 14 -4.99 21.16 -14.75
N GLY A 15 -4.49 20.44 -15.76
CA GLY A 15 -4.54 18.98 -15.81
C GLY A 15 -3.69 18.36 -14.70
N ARG A 16 -2.49 18.90 -14.47
CA ARG A 16 -1.59 18.45 -13.41
C ARG A 16 -2.25 18.51 -12.03
N LEU A 17 -2.89 19.65 -11.71
CA LEU A 17 -3.58 19.85 -10.44
C LEU A 17 -4.80 18.94 -10.31
N ALA A 18 -5.67 18.91 -11.33
CA ALA A 18 -6.88 18.09 -11.32
C ALA A 18 -6.55 16.60 -11.11
N TYR A 19 -5.57 16.06 -11.84
CA TYR A 19 -5.20 14.66 -11.70
C TYR A 19 -4.45 14.37 -10.41
N LYS A 20 -3.74 15.35 -9.86
CA LYS A 20 -3.14 15.21 -8.52
C LYS A 20 -4.21 15.06 -7.45
N ASP A 21 -5.28 15.86 -7.53
CA ASP A 21 -6.40 15.77 -6.58
C ASP A 21 -7.17 14.45 -6.75
N ILE A 22 -7.52 14.09 -7.99
CA ILE A 22 -8.21 12.81 -8.28
C ILE A 22 -7.39 11.62 -7.78
N ALA A 23 -6.09 11.58 -8.06
CA ALA A 23 -5.24 10.48 -7.61
C ALA A 23 -5.10 10.45 -6.08
N ALA A 24 -5.05 11.61 -5.42
CA ALA A 24 -5.03 11.69 -3.96
C ALA A 24 -6.33 11.12 -3.34
N ASP A 25 -7.48 11.49 -3.89
CA ASP A 25 -8.79 11.00 -3.45
C ASP A 25 -8.90 9.48 -3.61
N VAL A 26 -8.54 8.95 -4.78
CA VAL A 26 -8.55 7.49 -5.04
C VAL A 26 -7.63 6.74 -4.06
N LEU A 27 -6.43 7.28 -3.79
CA LEU A 27 -5.50 6.67 -2.85
C LEU A 27 -6.06 6.64 -1.42
N GLN A 28 -6.80 7.67 -1.03
CA GLN A 28 -7.41 7.77 0.29
C GLN A 28 -8.64 6.87 0.42
N ASP A 29 -9.57 6.94 -0.54
CA ASP A 29 -10.83 6.20 -0.53
C ASP A 29 -10.62 4.69 -0.53
N LEU A 30 -9.60 4.22 -1.26
CA LEU A 30 -9.25 2.81 -1.34
C LEU A 30 -8.20 2.38 -0.30
N ASP A 31 -7.83 3.26 0.63
CA ASP A 31 -6.82 3.02 1.68
C ASP A 31 -5.46 2.53 1.13
N LEU A 32 -5.14 2.91 -0.11
CA LEU A 32 -3.94 2.47 -0.84
C LEU A 32 -2.67 3.11 -0.30
N ILE A 33 -2.77 4.18 0.48
CA ILE A 33 -1.64 4.83 1.14
C ILE A 33 -0.85 3.84 2.03
N LYS A 34 -1.52 2.80 2.55
CA LYS A 34 -0.91 1.71 3.33
C LYS A 34 -0.17 0.67 2.49
N VAL A 35 -0.38 0.65 1.18
CA VAL A 35 0.13 -0.39 0.26
C VAL A 35 1.10 0.20 -0.75
N VAL A 36 0.91 1.45 -1.17
CA VAL A 36 1.75 2.16 -2.14
C VAL A 36 2.72 3.07 -1.38
N SER A 37 4.01 3.00 -1.72
CA SER A 37 5.05 3.87 -1.15
C SER A 37 5.35 5.06 -2.04
N LYS A 38 5.37 4.85 -3.37
CA LYS A 38 5.67 5.88 -4.37
C LYS A 38 4.68 5.79 -5.52
N LEU A 39 4.28 6.93 -6.06
CA LEU A 39 3.42 7.02 -7.23
C LEU A 39 3.90 8.15 -8.15
N TYR A 40 4.11 7.82 -9.42
CA TYR A 40 4.36 8.76 -10.51
C TYR A 40 3.28 8.58 -11.56
N ILE A 41 2.65 9.68 -11.97
CA ILE A 41 1.65 9.69 -13.03
C ILE A 41 2.14 10.66 -14.11
N ARG A 42 2.09 10.25 -15.37
CA ARG A 42 2.33 11.10 -16.53
C ARG A 42 1.12 11.10 -17.44
N ILE A 43 0.68 12.29 -17.82
CA ILE A 43 -0.51 12.50 -18.63
C ILE A 43 -0.18 13.51 -19.71
N ASP A 44 -0.65 13.23 -20.93
CA ASP A 44 -0.62 14.17 -22.04
C ASP A 44 -2.03 14.21 -22.65
N LEU A 45 -2.60 15.41 -22.79
CA LEU A 45 -3.95 15.61 -23.35
C LEU A 45 -3.92 15.78 -24.87
N ASP A 46 -2.79 16.21 -25.44
CA ASP A 46 -2.61 16.38 -26.89
C ASP A 46 -2.31 15.04 -27.55
N PHE A 47 -1.62 14.15 -26.85
CA PHE A 47 -1.41 12.77 -27.23
C PHE A 47 -2.05 11.87 -26.15
N PRO A 48 -3.15 11.14 -26.42
CA PRO A 48 -3.97 10.48 -25.40
C PRO A 48 -3.20 9.36 -24.70
N PHE A 49 -2.39 9.75 -23.73
CA PHE A 49 -1.41 8.93 -23.06
C PHE A 49 -1.56 9.12 -21.57
N PHE A 50 -1.76 8.00 -20.89
CA PHE A 50 -1.84 7.92 -19.45
C PHE A 50 -0.90 6.82 -18.98
N PHE A 51 0.04 7.18 -18.13
CA PHE A 51 0.99 6.26 -17.53
C PHE A 51 1.03 6.47 -16.02
N ALA A 52 0.84 5.41 -15.26
CA ALA A 52 1.00 5.41 -13.82
C ALA A 52 1.96 4.29 -13.42
N ALA A 53 3.02 4.65 -12.68
CA ALA A 53 3.96 3.71 -12.11
C ALA A 53 4.06 3.94 -10.61
N GLY A 54 3.99 2.85 -9.85
CA GLY A 54 4.07 2.90 -8.40
C GLY A 54 5.00 1.84 -7.86
N VAL A 55 5.55 2.12 -6.68
CA VAL A 55 6.27 1.14 -5.87
C VAL A 55 5.37 0.73 -4.72
N LEU A 56 5.18 -0.57 -4.53
CA LEU A 56 4.47 -1.09 -3.38
C LEU A 56 5.36 -1.00 -2.14
N ARG A 57 4.78 -0.69 -0.99
CA ARG A 57 5.41 -0.92 0.30
C ARG A 57 5.73 -2.40 0.41
N LYS A 58 6.81 -2.70 1.12
CA LYS A 58 7.16 -4.09 1.44
C LYS A 58 5.97 -4.69 2.20
N MET A 59 5.35 -5.74 1.65
CA MET A 59 4.30 -6.45 2.38
C MET A 59 4.87 -6.87 3.74
N PRO A 60 4.10 -6.73 4.84
CA PRO A 60 4.51 -7.30 6.10
C PRO A 60 4.81 -8.80 5.88
N PRO A 61 5.80 -9.35 6.60
CA PRO A 61 6.08 -10.78 6.51
C PRO A 61 4.80 -11.57 6.83
N PRO A 62 4.65 -12.80 6.30
CA PRO A 62 3.50 -13.64 6.62
C PRO A 62 3.33 -13.75 8.13
N VAL A 63 2.12 -13.53 8.61
CA VAL A 63 1.79 -13.71 10.01
C VAL A 63 1.91 -15.20 10.35
N LYS A 64 2.69 -15.51 11.38
CA LYS A 64 2.93 -16.88 11.84
C LYS A 64 2.02 -17.17 13.04
N ILE A 65 1.67 -18.44 13.24
CA ILE A 65 0.94 -18.87 14.44
C ILE A 65 1.71 -18.50 15.72
N SER A 66 3.05 -18.49 15.66
CA SER A 66 3.91 -18.04 16.76
C SER A 66 3.75 -16.58 17.16
N ASP A 67 3.13 -15.75 16.32
CA ASP A 67 2.89 -14.35 16.61
C ASP A 67 1.70 -14.17 17.58
N PHE A 68 0.88 -15.22 17.77
CA PHE A 68 -0.32 -15.21 18.63
C PHE A 68 -0.37 -16.34 19.66
N ALA A 69 0.49 -17.34 19.55
CA ALA A 69 0.45 -18.54 20.38
C ALA A 69 1.86 -19.09 20.64
N GLY A 70 2.05 -19.71 21.80
CA GLY A 70 3.22 -20.54 22.06
C GLY A 70 3.18 -21.78 21.15
N VAL A 71 4.19 -21.99 20.32
CA VAL A 71 4.27 -23.16 19.42
C VAL A 71 5.36 -24.11 19.90
N MET A 72 4.98 -25.32 20.27
CA MET A 72 5.91 -26.39 20.64
C MET A 72 5.77 -27.58 19.69
N VAL A 73 6.89 -28.03 19.11
CA VAL A 73 6.92 -29.24 18.28
C VAL A 73 7.55 -30.37 19.09
N ARG A 74 6.80 -31.45 19.33
CA ARG A 74 7.27 -32.64 20.05
C ARG A 74 6.69 -33.90 19.41
N ASP A 75 7.53 -34.90 19.16
CA ASP A 75 7.13 -36.24 18.69
C ASP A 75 6.19 -36.22 17.46
N GLY A 76 6.48 -35.35 16.48
CA GLY A 76 5.66 -35.21 15.28
C GLY A 76 4.30 -34.53 15.49
N LYS A 77 4.03 -34.01 16.69
CA LYS A 77 2.84 -33.23 17.02
C LYS A 77 3.20 -31.77 17.25
N ILE A 78 2.24 -30.90 16.93
CA ILE A 78 2.32 -29.46 17.17
C ILE A 78 1.35 -29.15 18.32
N VAL A 79 1.87 -28.58 19.40
CA VAL A 79 1.08 -28.09 20.54
C VAL A 79 1.05 -26.56 20.45
N LEU A 80 -0.16 -26.01 20.44
CA LEU A 80 -0.42 -24.57 20.45
C LEU A 80 -0.92 -24.17 21.83
N ASP A 81 -0.21 -23.28 22.49
CA ASP A 81 -0.59 -22.68 23.77
C ASP A 81 -1.17 -21.29 23.51
N ILE A 82 -2.47 -21.12 23.72
CA ILE A 82 -3.21 -19.90 23.42
C ILE A 82 -3.77 -19.37 24.74
N THR A 83 -3.29 -18.20 25.16
CA THR A 83 -3.74 -17.55 26.41
C THR A 83 -4.66 -16.39 26.07
N ASP A 84 -5.85 -16.36 26.69
CA ASP A 84 -6.81 -15.25 26.57
C ASP A 84 -6.36 -14.09 27.46
N GLU A 85 -5.56 -13.17 26.90
CA GLU A 85 -5.25 -11.90 27.56
C GLU A 85 -6.46 -10.96 27.42
N ARG A 86 -7.40 -11.06 28.38
CA ARG A 86 -8.48 -10.09 28.52
C ARG A 86 -7.92 -8.79 29.09
N TYR A 87 -7.87 -7.75 28.27
CA TYR A 87 -7.63 -6.37 28.68
C TYR A 87 -8.94 -5.67 29.09
#